data_AF-A0A418VEH6-F1
#
_entry.id   AF-A0A418VEH6-F1
#
_cell.length_a   1.000
_cell.length_b   1.000
_cell.length_c   1.000
_cell.angle_alpha   90.00
_cell.angle_beta   90.00
_cell.angle_gamma   90.00
#
_symmetry.space_group_name_H-M   'P 1'
#
loop_
_entity.id
_entity.type
_entity.pdbx_description
1 polymer ?
#
loop_
_entity_poly.entity_id
_entity_poly.type
_entity_poly.pdbx_seq_one_letter_code
_entity_poly.pdbx_strand_id
1 'polypeptide(L)'
;MRGPHPAQQAYLDAQEEVERLGRVVDEAARPLNAQVEAGEISEDTWAQARDDLDEQLGLLAVTRKRDDARRALIDWGLAQVRDLWPTYGRLFPGHSLTELERLFARPEAQRRLVPIILKLQDWA
;
A
#
# COMPACT_ATOMS: atom_id res chain seq x y z
N MET A 1 21.69 11.30 -12.39
CA MET A 1 20.63 11.15 -11.36
C MET A 1 20.45 9.68 -11.14
N ARG A 2 20.65 9.17 -9.92
CA ARG A 2 20.31 7.78 -9.59
C ARG A 2 18.77 7.67 -9.61
N GLY A 3 18.25 6.62 -10.22
CA GLY A 3 16.81 6.36 -10.28
C GLY A 3 16.21 6.07 -8.90
N PRO A 4 14.89 5.82 -8.81
CA PRO A 4 14.25 5.43 -7.56
C PRO A 4 14.90 4.15 -6.99
N HIS A 5 14.96 4.05 -5.66
CA HIS A 5 15.41 2.85 -4.98
C HIS A 5 14.50 1.66 -5.35
N PRO A 6 15.01 0.41 -5.46
CA PRO A 6 14.19 -0.75 -5.85
C PRO A 6 12.92 -0.95 -5.03
N ALA A 7 12.95 -0.65 -3.73
CA ALA A 7 11.76 -0.72 -2.86
C ALA A 7 10.69 0.33 -3.22
N GLN A 8 11.10 1.52 -3.68
CA GLN A 8 10.17 2.56 -4.15
C GLN A 8 9.54 2.12 -5.48
N GLN A 9 10.35 1.64 -6.42
CA GLN A 9 9.86 1.16 -7.72
C GLN A 9 8.90 -0.02 -7.54
N ALA A 10 9.25 -1.01 -6.72
CA ALA A 10 8.41 -2.18 -6.47
C ALA A 10 7.04 -1.79 -5.85
N TYR A 11 7.01 -0.79 -4.97
CA TYR A 11 5.74 -0.28 -4.43
C TYR A 11 4.91 0.43 -5.50
N LEU A 12 5.54 1.27 -6.33
CA LEU A 12 4.85 2.00 -7.41
C LEU A 12 4.27 1.03 -8.44
N ASP A 13 5.04 0.05 -8.89
CA ASP A 13 4.59 -0.99 -9.84
C ASP A 13 3.41 -1.78 -9.27
N ALA A 14 3.48 -2.16 -7.99
CA ALA A 14 2.40 -2.89 -7.34
C ALA A 14 1.14 -2.04 -7.14
N GLN A 15 1.30 -0.73 -6.87
CA GLN A 15 0.18 0.20 -6.76
C GLN A 15 -0.52 0.41 -8.12
N GLU A 16 0.26 0.62 -9.18
CA GLU A 16 -0.28 0.75 -10.54
C GLU A 16 -1.05 -0.51 -10.96
N GLU A 17 -0.53 -1.70 -10.63
CA GLU A 17 -1.20 -2.96 -10.95
C GLU A 17 -2.53 -3.12 -10.17
N VAL A 18 -2.59 -2.72 -8.89
CA VAL A 18 -3.86 -2.69 -8.12
C VAL A 18 -4.86 -1.75 -8.78
N GLU A 19 -4.45 -0.53 -9.17
CA GLU A 19 -5.34 0.45 -9.80
C GLU A 19 -5.81 0.01 -11.19
N ARG A 20 -4.94 -0.65 -11.96
CA ARG A 20 -5.29 -1.22 -13.26
C ARG A 20 -6.32 -2.33 -13.09
N LEU A 21 -6.06 -3.28 -12.19
CA LEU A 21 -6.94 -4.43 -12.01
C LEU A 21 -8.25 -4.05 -11.32
N GLY A 22 -8.23 -3.12 -10.36
CA GLY A 22 -9.43 -2.59 -9.73
C GLY A 22 -10.40 -1.99 -10.74
N ARG A 23 -9.91 -1.25 -11.75
CA ARG A 23 -10.76 -0.74 -12.84
C ARG A 23 -11.40 -1.84 -13.68
N VAL A 24 -10.65 -2.91 -13.99
CA VAL A 24 -11.16 -4.06 -14.74
C VAL A 24 -12.26 -4.77 -13.95
N VAL A 25 -12.01 -4.97 -12.66
CA VAL A 25 -12.93 -5.59 -11.71
C VAL A 25 -14.20 -4.75 -11.55
N ASP A 26 -14.09 -3.43 -11.42
CA ASP A 26 -15.24 -2.51 -11.38
C ASP A 26 -16.05 -2.54 -12.67
N GLU A 27 -15.39 -2.56 -13.83
CA GLU A 27 -16.05 -2.65 -15.12
C GLU A 27 -16.82 -3.97 -15.28
N ALA A 28 -16.21 -5.08 -14.87
CA ALA A 28 -16.84 -6.40 -14.91
C ALA A 28 -18.01 -6.55 -13.92
N ALA A 29 -18.02 -5.79 -12.80
CA ALA A 29 -19.14 -5.78 -11.86
C ALA A 29 -20.29 -4.84 -12.25
N ARG A 30 -20.16 -3.98 -13.27
CA ARG A 30 -21.25 -3.08 -13.68
C ARG A 30 -22.59 -3.80 -13.95
N PRO A 31 -22.63 -4.95 -14.66
CA PRO A 31 -23.89 -5.65 -14.87
C PRO A 31 -24.49 -6.19 -13.56
N LEU A 32 -23.66 -6.68 -12.64
CA LEU A 32 -24.09 -7.16 -11.32
C LEU A 32 -24.68 -6.01 -10.48
N ASN A 33 -24.06 -4.83 -10.50
CA ASN A 33 -24.58 -3.65 -9.79
C ASN A 33 -25.96 -3.25 -10.32
N ALA A 34 -26.16 -3.26 -11.64
CA ALA A 34 -27.45 -2.94 -12.25
C ALA A 34 -28.56 -3.92 -11.84
N GLN A 35 -28.24 -5.21 -11.68
CA GLN A 35 -29.21 -6.23 -11.22
C GLN A 35 -29.62 -6.01 -9.76
N VAL A 36 -28.70 -5.61 -8.88
CA VAL A 36 -29.05 -5.23 -7.50
C VAL A 36 -29.93 -3.99 -7.46
N GLU A 37 -29.57 -2.96 -8.22
CA GLU A 37 -30.33 -1.71 -8.28
C GLU A 37 -31.74 -1.93 -8.82
N ALA A 38 -31.90 -2.86 -9.77
CA ALA A 38 -33.20 -3.29 -10.28
C ALA A 38 -33.98 -4.22 -9.32
N GLY A 39 -33.37 -4.66 -8.21
CA GLY A 39 -33.94 -5.61 -7.27
C GLY A 39 -34.07 -7.04 -7.80
N GLU A 40 -33.36 -7.37 -8.88
CA GLU A 40 -33.36 -8.69 -9.52
C GLU A 40 -32.56 -9.72 -8.71
N ILE A 41 -31.54 -9.25 -7.98
CA ILE A 41 -30.75 -10.05 -7.05
C ILE A 41 -30.63 -9.37 -5.70
N SER A 42 -30.41 -10.16 -4.64
CA SER A 42 -30.20 -9.64 -3.28
C SER A 42 -28.79 -9.05 -3.11
N GLU A 43 -28.62 -8.19 -2.10
CA GLU A 43 -27.31 -7.66 -1.70
C GLU A 43 -26.33 -8.79 -1.34
N ASP A 44 -26.79 -9.86 -0.69
CA ASP A 44 -25.96 -11.02 -0.34
C ASP A 44 -25.48 -11.77 -1.58
N THR A 45 -26.37 -11.96 -2.58
CA THR A 45 -26.02 -12.60 -3.86
C THR A 45 -24.99 -11.77 -4.63
N TRP A 46 -25.14 -10.45 -4.59
CA TRP A 46 -24.19 -9.54 -5.18
C TRP A 46 -22.83 -9.57 -4.49
N ALA A 47 -22.81 -9.57 -3.15
CA ALA A 47 -21.56 -9.63 -2.39
C ALA A 47 -20.76 -10.89 -2.72
N GLN A 48 -21.43 -12.06 -2.78
CA GLN A 48 -20.77 -13.31 -3.16
C GLN A 48 -20.25 -13.26 -4.61
N ALA A 49 -21.06 -12.79 -5.56
CA ALA A 49 -20.64 -12.69 -6.96
C ALA A 49 -19.48 -11.69 -7.14
N ARG A 50 -19.43 -10.65 -6.32
CA ARG A 50 -18.35 -9.68 -6.28
C ARG A 50 -17.05 -10.29 -5.75
N ASP A 51 -17.13 -11.04 -4.65
CA ASP A 51 -15.98 -11.74 -4.09
C ASP A 51 -15.42 -12.78 -5.08
N ASP A 52 -16.29 -13.53 -5.75
CA ASP A 52 -15.88 -14.50 -6.79
C ASP A 52 -15.18 -13.81 -7.97
N LEU A 53 -15.68 -12.63 -8.38
CA LEU A 53 -15.09 -11.83 -9.45
C LEU A 53 -13.71 -11.29 -9.07
N ASP A 54 -13.58 -10.79 -7.84
CA ASP A 54 -12.31 -10.30 -7.28
C ASP A 54 -11.28 -11.44 -7.19
N GLU A 55 -11.71 -12.66 -6.87
CA GLU A 55 -10.85 -13.85 -6.84
C GLU A 55 -10.44 -14.29 -8.25
N GLN A 56 -11.38 -14.43 -9.18
CA GLN A 56 -11.11 -14.85 -10.56
C GLN A 56 -10.19 -13.88 -11.30
N LEU A 57 -10.37 -12.58 -11.07
CA LEU A 57 -9.53 -11.55 -11.66
C LEU A 57 -8.23 -11.33 -10.87
N GLY A 58 -8.10 -11.93 -9.69
CA GLY A 58 -6.86 -11.92 -8.90
C GLY A 58 -6.60 -10.62 -8.14
N LEU A 59 -7.63 -9.78 -7.90
CA LEU A 59 -7.48 -8.49 -7.23
C LEU A 59 -6.90 -8.65 -5.82
N LEU A 60 -7.32 -9.70 -5.12
CA LEU A 60 -6.81 -10.02 -3.78
C LEU A 60 -5.30 -10.34 -3.81
N ALA A 61 -4.85 -11.09 -4.80
CA ALA A 61 -3.44 -11.46 -4.94
C ALA A 61 -2.56 -10.23 -5.22
N VAL A 62 -3.00 -9.35 -6.12
CA VAL A 62 -2.30 -8.09 -6.43
C VAL A 62 -2.30 -7.15 -5.23
N THR A 63 -3.42 -7.06 -4.50
CA THR A 63 -3.52 -6.25 -3.28
C THR A 63 -2.55 -6.73 -2.19
N ARG A 64 -2.41 -8.05 -2.02
CA ARG A 64 -1.40 -8.63 -1.11
C ARG A 64 0.01 -8.27 -1.53
N LYS A 65 0.34 -8.38 -2.84
CA LYS A 65 1.65 -7.99 -3.38
C LYS A 65 1.96 -6.52 -3.11
N ARG A 66 0.99 -5.61 -3.29
CA ARG A 66 1.15 -4.19 -2.94
C ARG A 66 1.41 -4.00 -1.45
N ASP A 67 0.71 -4.73 -0.59
CA ASP A 67 0.90 -4.65 0.85
C ASP A 67 2.29 -5.16 1.30
N ASP A 68 2.81 -6.20 0.66
CA ASP A 68 4.18 -6.67 0.88
C ASP A 68 5.22 -5.65 0.38
N ALA A 69 5.02 -5.07 -0.80
CA ALA A 69 5.88 -4.01 -1.31
C ALA A 69 5.85 -2.76 -0.41
N ARG A 70 4.68 -2.43 0.16
CA ARG A 70 4.54 -1.35 1.16
C ARG A 70 5.38 -1.63 2.40
N ARG A 71 5.36 -2.86 2.92
CA ARG A 71 6.18 -3.24 4.09
C ARG A 71 7.66 -3.08 3.77
N ALA A 72 8.12 -3.60 2.63
CA ALA A 72 9.51 -3.46 2.20
C ALA A 72 9.94 -1.99 2.03
N LEU A 73 9.06 -1.14 1.49
CA LEU A 73 9.30 0.31 1.39
C LEU A 73 9.49 0.96 2.75
N ILE A 74 8.67 0.57 3.73
CA ILE A 74 8.74 1.10 5.10
C ILE A 74 9.99 0.62 5.82
N ASP A 75 10.35 -0.65 5.66
CA ASP A 75 11.58 -1.23 6.21
C ASP A 75 12.81 -0.51 5.66
N TRP A 76 12.82 -0.20 4.35
CA TRP A 76 13.87 0.62 3.75
C TRP A 76 13.92 2.03 4.34
N GLY A 77 12.78 2.73 4.45
CA GLY A 77 12.74 4.06 5.04
C GLY A 77 13.20 4.08 6.50
N LEU A 78 12.85 3.04 7.26
CA LEU A 78 13.33 2.85 8.64
C LEU A 78 14.83 2.63 8.72
N ALA A 79 15.42 1.87 7.79
CA ALA A 79 16.87 1.71 7.71
C ALA A 79 17.57 3.06 7.53
N GLN A 80 17.06 3.93 6.65
CA GLN A 80 17.59 5.29 6.48
C GLN A 80 17.51 6.11 7.79
N VAL A 81 16.41 6.01 8.53
CA VAL A 81 16.26 6.70 9.83
C VAL A 81 17.28 6.17 10.84
N ARG A 82 17.50 4.85 10.90
CA ARG A 82 18.50 4.23 11.80
C ARG A 82 19.90 4.73 11.50
N ASP A 83 20.28 4.82 10.22
CA ASP A 83 21.59 5.29 9.80
C ASP A 83 21.82 6.77 10.14
N LEU A 84 20.77 7.58 10.05
CA LEU A 84 20.83 9.02 10.34
C LEU A 84 20.70 9.35 11.83
N TRP A 85 20.14 8.44 12.64
CA TRP A 85 19.82 8.70 14.05
C TRP A 85 21.02 9.08 14.92
N PRO A 86 22.21 8.44 14.83
CA PRO A 86 23.38 8.86 15.60
C PRO A 86 23.79 10.32 15.37
N THR A 87 23.56 10.84 14.17
CA THR A 87 23.93 12.20 13.77
C THR A 87 22.85 13.21 14.13
N TYR A 88 21.59 12.90 13.84
CA TYR A 88 20.47 13.84 13.91
C TYR A 88 19.53 13.62 15.10
N GLY A 89 19.57 12.46 15.75
CA GLY A 89 18.70 12.11 16.87
C GLY A 89 18.79 13.09 18.04
N ARG A 90 19.96 13.71 18.23
CA ARG A 90 20.16 14.78 19.23
C ARG A 90 19.27 16.01 19.05
N LEU A 91 18.70 16.22 17.86
CA LEU A 91 17.78 17.33 17.56
C LEU A 91 16.34 17.05 18.05
N PHE A 92 16.06 15.83 18.52
CA PHE A 92 14.74 15.39 18.96
C PHE A 92 14.79 15.01 20.46
N PRO A 93 14.98 15.96 21.38
CA PRO A 93 15.09 15.67 22.80
C PRO A 93 13.79 15.05 23.33
N GLY A 94 13.91 14.01 24.16
CA GLY A 94 12.77 13.29 24.72
C GLY A 94 12.14 12.26 23.78
N HIS A 95 12.69 12.06 22.57
CA HIS A 95 12.28 11.00 21.66
C HIS A 95 13.40 9.98 21.49
N SER A 96 13.04 8.70 21.53
CA SER A 96 13.95 7.59 21.21
C SER A 96 13.66 7.03 19.82
N LEU A 97 14.70 6.48 19.18
CA LEU A 97 14.57 5.71 17.94
C LEU A 97 13.54 4.59 18.10
N THR A 98 13.55 3.90 19.23
CA THR A 98 12.60 2.82 19.54
C THR A 98 11.14 3.29 19.59
N GLU A 99 10.87 4.48 20.13
CA GLU A 99 9.51 5.04 20.12
C GLU A 99 9.04 5.42 18.71
N LEU A 100 9.95 5.95 17.87
CA LEU A 100 9.66 6.24 16.47
C LEU A 100 9.38 4.96 15.68
N GLU A 101 10.18 3.91 15.86
CA GLU A 101 9.96 2.60 15.25
C GLU A 101 8.61 1.99 15.66
N ARG A 102 8.26 2.07 16.94
CA ARG A 102 6.94 1.63 17.44
C ARG A 102 5.80 2.44 16.84
N LEU A 103 5.99 3.74 16.63
CA LEU A 103 5.00 4.58 15.96
C LEU A 103 4.83 4.14 14.50
N PHE A 104 5.94 3.87 13.80
CA PHE A 104 5.94 3.51 12.38
C PHE A 104 5.44 2.07 12.14
N ALA A 105 5.40 1.22 13.17
CA ALA A 105 4.75 -0.08 13.11
C ALA A 105 3.21 0.01 13.04
N ARG A 106 2.60 1.15 13.38
CA ARG A 106 1.13 1.31 13.38
C ARG A 106 0.59 1.48 11.96
N PRO A 107 -0.48 0.75 11.55
CA PRO A 107 -1.02 0.84 10.19
C PRO A 107 -1.35 2.26 9.72
N GLU A 108 -1.86 3.11 10.61
CA GLU A 108 -2.23 4.49 10.30
C GLU A 108 -0.99 5.35 10.02
N ALA A 109 0.09 5.12 10.76
CA ALA A 109 1.36 5.82 10.54
C ALA A 109 1.99 5.37 9.23
N GLN A 110 1.99 4.08 8.94
CA GLN A 110 2.51 3.51 7.69
C GLN A 110 1.88 4.15 6.45
N ARG A 111 0.56 4.34 6.44
CA ARG A 111 -0.15 5.03 5.35
C ARG A 111 0.34 6.46 5.13
N ARG A 112 0.69 7.18 6.20
CA ARG A 112 1.20 8.56 6.13
C ARG A 112 2.68 8.64 5.75
N LEU A 113 3.45 7.59 6.05
CA LEU A 113 4.88 7.52 5.77
C LEU A 113 5.17 7.21 4.31
N VAL A 114 4.36 6.40 3.64
CA VAL A 114 4.59 6.00 2.24
C VAL A 114 4.84 7.21 1.31
N PRO A 115 4.00 8.27 1.27
CA PRO A 115 4.26 9.43 0.41
C PRO A 115 5.53 10.22 0.78
N ILE A 116 5.99 10.13 2.04
CA ILE A 116 7.22 10.76 2.50
C ILE A 116 8.42 9.93 2.02
N ILE A 117 8.38 8.62 2.22
CA ILE A 117 9.45 7.68 1.82
C ILE A 117 9.64 7.68 0.30
N LEU A 118 8.56 7.81 -0.49
CA LEU A 118 8.64 7.94 -1.95
C LEU A 118 9.34 9.23 -2.43
N LYS A 119 9.44 10.26 -1.58
CA LYS A 119 10.15 11.50 -1.88
C LYS A 119 11.62 11.45 -1.47
N LEU A 120 12.02 10.45 -0.68
CA LEU A 120 13.42 10.27 -0.32
C LEU A 120 14.20 9.92 -1.58
N GLN A 121 15.29 10.65 -1.81
CA GLN A 121 16.28 10.23 -2.79
C GLN A 121 17.20 9.21 -2.12
N ASP A 122 17.83 8.36 -2.91
CA ASP A 122 18.89 7.49 -2.39
C ASP A 122 20.10 8.38 -2.04
N TRP A 123 20.49 8.43 -0.76
CA TRP A 123 21.60 9.27 -0.26
C TRP A 123 22.91 8.48 -0.11
N ALA A 124 22.94 7.23 -0.60
CA ALA A 124 24.16 6.44 -0.77
C ALA A 124 25.00 6.92 -1.96
#